data_AF-F2AP09-F1
#
_entry.id   AF-F2AP09-F1
#
_cell.length_a   1.000
_cell.length_b   1.000
_cell.length_c   1.000
_cell.angle_alpha   90.00
_cell.angle_beta   90.00
_cell.angle_gamma   90.00
#
_symmetry.space_group_name_H-M   'P 1'
#
loop_
_entity.id
_entity.type
_entity.pdbx_description
1 polymer ?
#
loop_
_entity_poly.entity_id
_entity_poly.type
_entity_poly.pdbx_seq_one_letter_code
_entity_poly.pdbx_strand_id
1 'polypeptide(L)'
;MENHLDDLFTFLHRPGADATNWRGEQAIRPAVVNRKVWGGNRTEAGALAQSRIMSVMQTCKQRLADPFDFIRCQLTTTSPLALPLPIAAR
;
A
#
# COMPACT_ATOMS: atom_id res chain seq x y z
N MET A 1 9.54 -15.65 -16.81
CA MET A 1 10.60 -15.21 -15.89
C MET A 1 11.57 -14.25 -16.60
N GLU A 2 11.85 -14.47 -17.89
CA GLU A 2 12.69 -13.61 -18.73
C GLU A 2 12.28 -12.12 -18.73
N ASN A 3 10.98 -11.80 -18.75
CA ASN A 3 10.47 -10.41 -18.79
C ASN A 3 10.67 -9.58 -17.50
N HIS A 4 11.17 -10.17 -16.41
CA HIS A 4 11.37 -9.48 -15.12
C HIS A 4 12.80 -9.61 -14.60
N LEU A 5 13.75 -10.04 -15.44
CA LEU A 5 15.15 -10.16 -15.04
C LEU A 5 15.74 -8.79 -14.63
N ASP A 6 15.35 -7.71 -15.32
CA ASP A 6 15.79 -6.36 -15.02
C ASP A 6 15.31 -5.88 -13.64
N ASP A 7 14.12 -6.31 -13.21
CA ASP A 7 13.56 -5.97 -11.89
C ASP A 7 14.35 -6.67 -10.76
N LEU A 8 14.84 -7.88 -10.99
CA LEU A 8 15.60 -8.66 -9.99
C LEU A 8 16.95 -8.02 -9.66
N PHE A 9 17.59 -7.38 -10.65
CA PHE A 9 18.92 -6.79 -10.52
C PHE A 9 18.90 -5.26 -10.43
N THR A 10 17.75 -4.65 -10.13
CA THR A 10 17.63 -3.19 -10.01
C THR A 10 18.64 -2.57 -9.03
N PHE A 11 19.06 -3.31 -8.00
CA PHE A 11 20.08 -2.86 -7.04
C PHE A 11 21.49 -2.69 -7.66
N LEU A 12 21.79 -3.34 -8.78
CA LEU A 12 23.05 -3.16 -9.52
C LEU A 12 23.10 -1.81 -10.26
N HIS A 13 21.94 -1.28 -10.63
CA HIS A 13 21.82 -0.07 -11.46
C HIS A 13 21.32 1.14 -10.68
N ARG A 14 20.69 0.95 -9.52
CA ARG A 14 20.11 2.02 -8.70
C ARG A 14 20.84 2.16 -7.36
N PRO A 15 21.71 3.18 -7.20
CA PRO A 15 22.33 3.49 -5.92
C PRO A 15 21.28 3.68 -4.82
N GLY A 16 21.46 3.02 -3.68
CA GLY A 16 20.56 3.08 -2.52
C GLY A 16 19.36 2.13 -2.57
N ALA A 17 19.21 1.31 -3.62
CA ALA A 17 18.28 0.19 -3.61
C ALA A 17 18.89 -1.00 -2.86
N ASP A 18 18.18 -1.50 -1.86
CA ASP A 18 18.60 -2.69 -1.11
C ASP A 18 18.51 -3.93 -2.02
N ALA A 19 19.49 -4.83 -1.96
CA ALA A 19 19.45 -6.14 -2.64
C ALA A 19 18.47 -7.13 -1.98
N THR A 20 17.55 -6.63 -1.14
CA THR A 20 16.58 -7.43 -0.40
C THR A 20 15.18 -6.87 -0.59
N ASN A 21 14.19 -7.75 -0.64
CA ASN A 21 12.77 -7.37 -0.69
C ASN A 21 12.20 -7.02 0.71
N TRP A 22 13.05 -6.93 1.75
CA TRP A 22 12.63 -6.84 3.16
C TRP A 22 11.58 -5.76 3.40
N ARG A 23 11.76 -4.56 2.82
CA ARG A 23 10.80 -3.45 2.98
C ARG A 23 9.42 -3.80 2.44
N GLY A 24 9.36 -4.48 1.30
CA GLY A 24 8.11 -4.94 0.68
C GLY A 24 7.45 -6.06 1.49
N GLU A 25 8.24 -7.02 1.96
CA GLU A 25 7.75 -8.09 2.84
C GLU A 25 7.20 -7.53 4.15
N GLN A 26 7.91 -6.59 4.77
CA GLN A 26 7.45 -5.93 5.99
C GLN A 26 6.18 -5.12 5.74
N ALA A 27 6.07 -4.44 4.60
CA ALA A 27 4.88 -3.67 4.23
C ALA A 27 3.63 -4.56 4.05
N ILE A 28 3.77 -5.77 3.50
CA ILE A 28 2.61 -6.64 3.22
C ILE A 28 2.20 -7.52 4.41
N ARG A 29 3.08 -7.76 5.39
CA ARG A 29 2.81 -8.59 6.57
C ARG A 29 1.49 -8.27 7.28
N PRO A 30 1.12 -7.01 7.56
CA PRO A 30 -0.16 -6.69 8.17
C PRO A 30 -1.36 -7.20 7.36
N ALA A 31 -1.32 -7.09 6.02
CA ALA A 31 -2.38 -7.58 5.15
C ALA A 31 -2.46 -9.12 5.16
N VAL A 32 -1.30 -9.80 5.16
CA VAL A 32 -1.20 -11.27 5.19
C VAL A 32 -1.72 -11.86 6.50
N VAL A 33 -1.49 -11.18 7.63
CA VAL A 33 -2.03 -11.60 8.92
C VAL A 33 -3.53 -11.33 8.96
N ASN A 34 -3.96 -10.12 8.60
CA ASN A 34 -5.35 -9.70 8.68
C ASN A 34 -6.25 -10.65 7.86
N ARG A 35 -5.81 -11.06 6.66
CA ARG A 35 -6.59 -11.95 5.80
C ARG A 35 -6.91 -13.33 6.37
N LYS A 36 -6.16 -13.81 7.37
CA LYS A 36 -6.37 -15.14 7.96
C LYS A 36 -7.64 -15.19 8.83
N VAL A 37 -7.98 -14.08 9.47
CA VAL A 37 -9.02 -14.04 10.52
C VAL A 37 -10.15 -13.08 10.16
N TRP A 38 -9.85 -11.94 9.54
CA TRP A 38 -10.79 -10.84 9.36
C TRP A 38 -10.65 -10.16 7.97
N GLY A 39 -11.47 -9.14 7.71
CA GLY A 39 -11.34 -8.27 6.53
C GLY A 39 -12.10 -8.72 5.27
N GLY A 40 -12.90 -9.78 5.34
CA GLY A 40 -13.82 -10.11 4.24
C GLY A 40 -13.23 -10.87 3.06
N ASN A 41 -12.00 -11.41 3.14
CA ASN A 41 -11.38 -12.20 2.05
C ASN A 41 -12.06 -13.54 1.71
N ARG A 42 -13.21 -13.86 2.31
CA ARG A 42 -13.94 -15.09 1.95
C ARG A 42 -14.67 -14.96 0.60
N THR A 43 -14.77 -13.75 0.06
CA THR A 43 -15.30 -13.48 -1.27
C THR A 43 -14.29 -12.67 -2.08
N GLU A 44 -14.34 -12.78 -3.41
CA GLU A 44 -13.46 -12.01 -4.30
C GLU A 44 -13.66 -10.49 -4.13
N ALA A 45 -14.91 -10.05 -4.00
CA ALA A 45 -15.24 -8.66 -3.75
C ALA A 45 -14.63 -8.13 -2.44
N GLY A 46 -14.68 -8.92 -1.36
CA GLY A 46 -14.07 -8.53 -0.09
C GLY A 46 -12.54 -8.54 -0.13
N ALA A 47 -11.94 -9.52 -0.81
CA ALA A 47 -10.49 -9.55 -1.04
C ALA A 47 -10.00 -8.34 -1.86
N LEU A 48 -10.76 -7.95 -2.89
CA LEU A 48 -10.48 -6.77 -3.70
C LEU A 48 -10.63 -5.47 -2.89
N ALA A 49 -11.68 -5.36 -2.08
CA ALA A 49 -11.87 -4.21 -1.20
C ALA A 49 -10.71 -4.08 -0.20
N GLN A 50 -10.33 -5.18 0.44
CA GLN A 50 -9.24 -5.18 1.41
C GLN A 50 -7.89 -4.87 0.77
N SER A 51 -7.58 -5.40 -0.43
CA SER A 51 -6.32 -5.09 -1.11
C SER A 51 -6.18 -3.60 -1.42
N ARG A 52 -7.28 -2.95 -1.85
CA ARG A 52 -7.33 -1.50 -2.08
C ARG A 52 -7.13 -0.71 -0.79
N ILE A 53 -7.86 -1.06 0.27
CA ILE A 53 -7.77 -0.36 1.57
C ILE A 53 -6.36 -0.48 2.15
N MET A 54 -5.78 -1.69 2.16
CA MET A 54 -4.43 -1.91 2.69
C MET A 54 -3.37 -1.14 1.88
N SER A 55 -3.51 -1.07 0.56
CA SER A 55 -2.62 -0.28 -0.30
C SER A 55 -2.69 1.22 0.00
N VAL A 56 -3.91 1.75 0.17
CA VAL A 56 -4.12 3.16 0.54
C VAL A 56 -3.51 3.46 1.92
N MET A 57 -3.78 2.62 2.92
CA MET A 57 -3.24 2.79 4.27
C MET A 57 -1.71 2.76 4.28
N GLN A 58 -1.09 1.83 3.56
CA GLN A 58 0.36 1.73 3.45
C GLN A 58 0.96 2.96 2.76
N THR A 59 0.30 3.48 1.72
CA THR A 59 0.71 4.70 1.03
C THR A 59 0.63 5.92 1.95
N CYS A 60 -0.44 6.05 2.74
CA CYS A 60 -0.59 7.12 3.73
C CYS A 60 0.54 7.06 4.78
N LYS A 61 0.82 5.87 5.31
CA LYS A 61 1.92 5.65 6.26
C LYS A 61 3.28 6.05 5.70
N GLN A 62 3.59 5.66 4.46
CA GLN A 62 4.85 6.04 3.79
C GLN A 62 4.99 7.55 3.57
N ARG A 63 3.86 8.26 3.46
CA ARG A 63 3.79 9.72 3.27
C ARG A 63 3.57 10.50 4.57
N LEU A 64 3.63 9.84 5.73
CA LEU A 64 3.40 10.45 7.04
C LEU A 64 2.02 11.14 7.15
N ALA A 65 1.00 10.55 6.53
CA ALA A 65 -0.38 11.04 6.55
C ALA A 65 -1.29 10.08 7.33
N ASP A 66 -2.33 10.63 7.97
CA ASP A 66 -3.33 9.81 8.66
C ASP A 66 -4.23 9.07 7.66
N PRO A 67 -4.25 7.72 7.69
CA PRO A 67 -5.00 6.93 6.73
C PRO A 67 -6.52 7.02 6.92
N PHE A 68 -7.00 7.21 8.14
CA PHE A 68 -8.44 7.24 8.43
C PHE A 68 -9.04 8.57 8.00
N ASP A 69 -8.34 9.68 8.24
CA ASP A 69 -8.67 11.00 7.74
C ASP A 69 -8.75 11.00 6.22
N PHE A 70 -7.76 10.41 5.54
CA PHE A 70 -7.78 10.30 4.08
C PHE A 70 -8.98 9.51 3.56
N ILE A 71 -9.23 8.33 4.12
CA ILE A 71 -10.36 7.49 3.72
C ILE A 71 -11.69 8.21 3.98
N ARG A 72 -11.85 8.86 5.15
CA ARG A 72 -13.05 9.65 5.47
C ARG A 72 -13.25 10.75 4.43
N CYS A 73 -12.22 11.55 4.15
CA CYS A 73 -12.31 12.62 3.16
C CYS A 73 -12.67 12.07 1.78
N GLN A 74 -12.08 10.95 1.35
CA GLN A 74 -12.43 10.34 0.07
C GLN A 74 -13.85 9.80 -0.02
N LEU A 75 -14.41 9.30 1.08
CA LEU A 75 -15.79 8.81 1.10
C LEU A 75 -16.84 9.93 1.21
N THR A 76 -16.43 11.12 1.67
CA THR A 76 -17.35 12.25 1.92
C THR A 76 -17.25 13.36 0.88
N THR A 77 -16.17 13.41 0.10
CA THR A 77 -15.99 14.41 -0.96
C THR A 77 -16.67 13.97 -2.24
N THR A 78 -17.36 14.89 -2.92
CA THR A 78 -18.08 14.62 -4.18
C THR A 78 -17.15 14.45 -5.39
N SER A 79 -15.91 14.94 -5.26
CA SER A 79 -14.84 14.80 -6.25
C SER A 79 -13.71 13.94 -5.67
N PRO A 80 -13.12 13.02 -6.46
CA PRO A 80 -11.97 12.26 -6.00
C PRO A 80 -10.80 13.20 -5.70
N LEU A 81 -10.29 13.16 -4.48
CA LEU A 81 -9.06 13.86 -4.12
C LEU A 81 -7.90 13.16 -4.84
N ALA A 82 -7.25 13.87 -5.76
CA ALA A 82 -6.01 13.41 -6.35
C ALA A 82 -4.90 13.45 -5.28
N LEU A 83 -4.01 12.46 -5.29
CA LEU A 83 -2.73 12.57 -4.60
C LEU A 83 -2.00 13.78 -5.23
N PRO A 84 -1.56 14.78 -4.45
CA PRO A 84 -0.86 14.62 -3.18
C PRO A 84 -1.72 14.95 -1.96
N LEU A 85 -1.51 14.16 -0.89
CA LEU A 85 -2.15 14.39 0.40
C LEU A 85 -1.70 15.75 0.95
N PRO A 86 -2.60 16.61 1.45
CA PRO A 86 -2.17 17.75 2.26
C PRO A 86 -1.40 17.18 3.45
N ILE A 87 -0.12 17.52 3.53
CA ILE A 87 0.73 17.22 4.69
C ILE A 87 0.22 18.13 5.81
N ALA A 88 -0.89 17.75 6.44
CA ALA A 88 -1.18 18.20 7.78
C ALA A 88 -0.30 17.34 8.69
N ALA A 89 1.00 17.66 8.70
CA ALA A 89 1.88 17.19 9.75
C ALA A 89 1.24 17.60 11.08
N ARG A 90 0.88 16.61 11.90
CA ARG A 90 0.73 16.80 13.33
C ARG A 90 2.02 16.37 14.00
#